data_AF-A0A562HQG9-F1
#
_entry.id   AF-A0A562HQG9-F1
#
_cell.length_a   1.000
_cell.length_b   1.000
_cell.length_c   1.000
_cell.angle_alpha   90.00
_cell.angle_beta   90.00
_cell.angle_gamma   90.00
#
_symmetry.space_group_name_H-M   'P 1'
#
loop_
_entity.id
_entity.type
_entity.pdbx_description
1 polymer ?
#
loop_
_entity_poly.entity_id
_entity_poly.type
_entity_poly.pdbx_seq_one_letter_code
_entity_poly.pdbx_strand_id
1 'polypeptide(L)'
;MVGFSLMMVLGIALIVLVLVIAGIALAVRSQHRNEEPSEQKERGKGMIKTVYTYLILFATLMMTIGGSVAAFMAVADLLAPQSYYMSFEEYKRNQSYDKGTTETTPPAVEKSEEQLKADYQTMVNDEKNRSRERALNSLIKSFGWIVIPLPVFIYYQRRLKPE
;
A
#
# COMPACT_ATOMS: atom_id res chain seq x y z
N MET A 1 11.17 -7.48 -40.15
CA MET A 1 9.74 -7.11 -40.27
C MET A 1 9.14 -6.54 -38.99
N VAL A 2 9.54 -6.96 -37.79
CA VAL A 2 8.96 -6.48 -36.51
C VAL A 2 9.24 -4.99 -36.21
N GLY A 3 10.45 -4.50 -36.48
CA GLY A 3 10.82 -3.10 -36.19
C GLY A 3 10.06 -2.04 -36.99
N PHE A 4 9.66 -2.36 -38.23
CA PHE A 4 8.87 -1.45 -39.07
C PHE A 4 7.43 -1.30 -38.57
N SER A 5 6.82 -2.42 -38.12
CA SER A 5 5.49 -2.41 -37.51
C SER A 5 5.47 -1.65 -36.18
N LEU A 6 6.50 -1.79 -35.35
CA LEU A 6 6.61 -1.07 -34.07
C LEU A 6 6.77 0.45 -34.25
N MET A 7 7.59 0.87 -35.22
CA MET A 7 7.75 2.29 -35.59
C MET A 7 6.43 2.90 -36.10
N MET A 8 5.65 2.15 -36.88
CA MET A 8 4.36 2.61 -37.39
C MET A 8 3.32 2.79 -36.27
N VAL A 9 3.25 1.85 -35.33
CA VAL A 9 2.35 1.94 -34.16
C VAL A 9 2.72 3.12 -33.26
N LEU A 10 4.02 3.33 -33.00
CA LEU A 10 4.49 4.48 -32.22
C LEU A 10 4.19 5.82 -32.92
N GLY A 11 4.36 5.88 -34.25
CA GLY A 11 4.03 7.06 -35.04
C GLY A 11 2.54 7.41 -34.99
N ILE A 12 1.66 6.41 -35.13
CA ILE A 12 0.20 6.59 -35.03
C ILE A 12 -0.18 7.04 -33.61
N ALA A 13 0.40 6.43 -32.57
CA ALA A 13 0.14 6.82 -31.19
C ALA A 13 0.53 8.27 -30.91
N LEU A 14 1.66 8.75 -31.43
CA LEU A 14 2.08 10.15 -31.33
C LEU A 14 1.12 11.10 -32.06
N ILE A 15 0.66 10.74 -33.26
CA ILE A 15 -0.30 11.56 -34.01
C ILE A 15 -1.62 11.67 -33.26
N VAL A 16 -2.13 10.56 -32.72
CA VAL A 16 -3.36 10.56 -31.92
C VAL A 16 -3.20 11.42 -30.67
N LEU A 17 -2.06 11.34 -29.98
CA LEU A 17 -1.78 12.17 -28.82
C LEU A 17 -1.79 13.68 -29.18
N VAL A 18 -1.15 14.05 -30.29
CA VAL A 18 -1.12 15.45 -30.77
C VAL A 18 -2.53 15.93 -31.13
N LEU A 19 -3.34 15.10 -31.79
CA LEU A 19 -4.71 15.45 -32.14
C LEU A 19 -5.60 15.62 -30.91
N VAL A 20 -5.43 14.79 -29.88
CA VAL A 20 -6.16 14.94 -28.61
C VAL A 20 -5.77 16.24 -27.91
N ILE A 21 -4.47 16.55 -27.82
CA ILE A 21 -3.98 17.80 -27.22
C ILE A 21 -4.50 19.02 -28.01
N ALA A 22 -4.47 18.97 -29.34
CA ALA A 22 -4.99 20.03 -30.20
C ALA A 22 -6.51 20.20 -30.03
N GLY A 23 -7.26 19.11 -29.93
CA GLY A 23 -8.69 19.12 -29.67
C GLY A 23 -9.04 19.77 -28.33
N ILE A 24 -8.31 19.41 -27.27
CA ILE A 24 -8.47 20.02 -25.94
C ILE A 24 -8.12 21.52 -26.00
N ALA A 25 -7.03 21.90 -26.66
CA ALA A 25 -6.63 23.29 -26.79
C ALA A 25 -7.66 24.14 -27.55
N LEU A 26 -8.26 23.59 -28.62
CA LEU A 26 -9.31 24.26 -29.38
C LEU A 26 -10.61 24.38 -28.59
N ALA A 27 -10.98 23.35 -27.82
CA ALA A 27 -12.17 23.38 -26.96
C ALA A 27 -12.03 24.41 -25.83
N VAL A 28 -10.86 24.49 -25.18
CA VAL A 28 -10.58 25.50 -24.15
C VAL A 28 -10.60 26.91 -24.76
N ARG A 29 -10.03 27.10 -25.96
CA ARG A 29 -9.99 28.39 -26.64
C ARG A 29 -11.36 28.87 -27.14
N SER A 30 -12.25 27.96 -27.57
CA SER A 30 -13.61 28.32 -27.99
C SER A 30 -14.47 28.74 -26.80
N GLN A 31 -14.29 28.09 -25.65
CA GLN A 31 -15.01 28.40 -24.42
C GLN A 31 -14.63 29.78 -23.86
N HIS A 32 -13.37 30.19 -23.97
CA HIS A 32 -12.87 31.50 -23.49
C HIS A 32 -13.21 32.70 -24.38
N ARG A 33 -13.85 32.51 -25.54
CA ARG A 33 -14.14 33.61 -26.47
C ARG A 33 -15.44 34.37 -26.15
N ASN A 34 -16.29 33.81 -25.29
CA ASN A 34 -17.64 34.32 -24.98
C ASN A 34 -17.82 34.83 -23.54
N GLU A 35 -16.76 34.83 -22.71
CA GLU A 35 -16.85 35.22 -21.30
C GLU A 35 -16.17 36.56 -21.05
N GLU A 36 -16.83 37.46 -20.31
CA GLU A 36 -16.21 38.72 -19.90
C GLU A 36 -15.03 38.48 -18.94
N PRO A 37 -13.94 39.26 -19.02
CA PRO A 37 -12.73 39.04 -18.22
C PRO A 37 -12.96 39.04 -16.69
N SER A 38 -14.01 39.73 -16.22
CA SER A 38 -14.41 39.81 -14.81
C SER A 38 -15.09 38.52 -14.33
N GLU A 39 -16.06 38.01 -15.07
CA GLU A 39 -16.76 36.74 -14.78
C GLU A 39 -15.82 35.54 -14.90
N GLN A 40 -14.89 35.57 -15.86
CA GLN A 40 -13.87 34.53 -16.04
C GLN A 40 -12.94 34.42 -14.83
N LYS A 41 -12.60 35.56 -14.20
CA LYS A 41 -11.71 35.59 -13.01
C LYS A 41 -12.42 35.04 -11.78
N GLU A 42 -13.70 35.35 -11.59
CA GLU A 42 -14.52 34.81 -10.50
C GLU A 42 -14.84 33.32 -10.70
N ARG A 43 -15.23 32.90 -11.91
CA ARG A 43 -15.42 31.48 -12.26
C ARG A 43 -14.14 30.68 -12.10
N GLY A 44 -13.01 31.21 -12.56
CA GLY A 44 -11.70 30.57 -12.41
C GLY A 44 -11.32 30.34 -10.96
N LYS A 45 -11.52 31.34 -10.09
CA LYS A 45 -11.29 31.22 -8.65
C LYS A 45 -12.21 30.19 -7.99
N GLY A 46 -13.49 30.14 -8.39
CA GLY A 46 -14.45 29.14 -7.94
C GLY A 46 -14.07 27.72 -8.34
N MET A 47 -13.63 27.54 -9.59
CA MET A 47 -13.15 26.25 -10.10
C MET A 47 -11.90 25.77 -9.37
N ILE A 48 -10.91 26.65 -9.15
CA ILE A 48 -9.68 26.30 -8.41
C ILE A 48 -9.99 25.86 -6.98
N LYS A 49 -10.88 26.57 -6.27
CA LYS A 49 -11.30 26.21 -4.91
C LYS A 49 -11.99 24.84 -4.88
N THR A 50 -12.80 24.55 -5.89
CA THR A 50 -13.51 23.29 -6.04
C THR A 50 -12.54 22.13 -6.30
N VAL A 51 -11.62 22.30 -7.26
CA VAL A 51 -10.57 21.30 -7.56
C VAL A 51 -9.69 21.04 -6.33
N TYR A 52 -9.25 22.09 -5.64
CA TYR A 52 -8.46 21.95 -4.40
C TYR A 52 -9.20 21.14 -3.33
N THR A 53 -10.49 21.43 -3.13
CA THR A 53 -11.33 20.70 -2.18
C THR A 53 -11.46 19.23 -2.54
N TYR A 54 -11.71 18.92 -3.82
CA TYR A 54 -11.78 17.54 -4.30
C TYR A 54 -10.44 16.81 -4.19
N LEU A 55 -9.30 17.47 -4.42
CA LEU A 55 -7.98 16.85 -4.27
C LEU A 55 -7.72 16.44 -2.81
N ILE A 56 -8.07 17.28 -1.84
CA ILE A 56 -7.94 16.94 -0.42
C ILE A 56 -8.85 15.77 -0.05
N LEU A 57 -10.11 15.82 -0.49
CA LEU A 57 -11.07 14.75 -0.24
C LEU A 57 -10.63 13.44 -0.88
N PHE A 58 -10.05 13.49 -2.07
CA PHE A 58 -9.48 12.34 -2.74
C PHE A 58 -8.28 11.76 -1.97
N ALA A 59 -7.34 12.61 -1.54
CA ALA A 59 -6.18 12.17 -0.78
C ALA A 59 -6.57 11.52 0.57
N THR A 60 -7.51 12.14 1.29
CA THR A 60 -8.03 11.62 2.56
C THR A 60 -8.84 10.33 2.38
N LEU A 61 -9.61 10.22 1.30
CA LEU A 61 -10.29 8.98 0.91
C LEU A 61 -9.29 7.85 0.63
N MET A 62 -8.25 8.13 -0.17
CA MET A 62 -7.20 7.14 -0.47
C MET A 62 -6.46 6.67 0.77
N MET A 63 -6.12 7.58 1.70
CA MET A 63 -5.55 7.22 3.01
C MET A 63 -6.48 6.28 3.79
N THR A 64 -7.78 6.61 3.84
CA THR A 64 -8.78 5.83 4.59
C THR A 64 -8.97 4.44 4.00
N ILE A 65 -9.02 4.31 2.68
CA ILE A 65 -9.10 3.01 1.98
C ILE A 65 -7.85 2.18 2.28
N GLY A 66 -6.65 2.76 2.13
CA GLY A 66 -5.39 2.08 2.42
C GLY A 66 -5.31 1.60 3.87
N GLY A 67 -5.70 2.46 4.83
CA GLY A 67 -5.78 2.09 6.25
C GLY A 67 -6.79 0.98 6.52
N SER A 68 -7.95 0.99 5.86
CA SER A 68 -8.99 -0.03 6.06
C SER A 68 -8.56 -1.41 5.57
N VAL A 69 -7.93 -1.48 4.40
CA VAL A 69 -7.37 -2.74 3.87
C VAL A 69 -6.26 -3.27 4.78
N ALA A 70 -5.35 -2.40 5.22
CA ALA A 70 -4.27 -2.78 6.14
C ALA A 70 -4.81 -3.27 7.49
N ALA A 71 -5.86 -2.64 8.02
CA ALA A 71 -6.52 -3.06 9.25
C ALA A 71 -7.10 -4.47 9.11
N PHE A 72 -7.78 -4.75 8.00
CA PHE A 72 -8.34 -6.07 7.73
C PHE A 72 -7.25 -7.14 7.60
N MET A 73 -6.16 -6.86 6.89
CA MET A 73 -5.01 -7.76 6.80
C MET A 73 -4.41 -8.05 8.19
N ALA A 74 -4.21 -7.02 9.01
CA ALA A 74 -3.67 -7.18 10.35
C ALA A 74 -4.58 -8.03 11.27
N VAL A 75 -5.91 -7.88 11.14
CA VAL A 75 -6.87 -8.75 11.85
C VAL A 75 -6.78 -10.19 11.34
N ALA A 76 -6.67 -10.40 10.03
CA ALA A 76 -6.49 -11.73 9.46
C ALA A 76 -5.21 -12.40 9.98
N ASP A 77 -4.09 -11.66 10.03
CA ASP A 77 -2.81 -12.15 10.57
C ASP A 77 -2.87 -12.45 12.07
N LEU A 78 -3.75 -11.79 12.83
CA LEU A 78 -3.97 -12.06 14.25
C LEU A 78 -4.74 -13.37 14.46
N LEU A 79 -5.75 -13.63 13.63
CA LEU A 79 -6.61 -14.82 13.72
C LEU A 79 -5.97 -16.06 13.09
N ALA A 80 -5.26 -15.88 11.98
CA ALA A 80 -4.62 -16.92 11.20
C ALA A 80 -3.17 -16.50 10.86
N PRO A 81 -2.27 -16.50 11.86
CA PRO A 81 -0.88 -16.13 11.63
C PRO A 81 -0.23 -17.10 10.62
N GLN A 82 0.47 -16.53 9.64
CA GLN A 82 1.20 -17.30 8.63
C GLN A 82 2.25 -18.19 9.33
N SER A 83 2.27 -19.48 9.01
CA SER A 83 3.21 -20.43 9.61
C SER A 83 4.57 -20.37 8.90
N TYR A 84 5.50 -19.59 9.47
CA TYR A 84 6.90 -19.55 9.02
C TYR A 84 7.84 -20.48 9.80
N TYR A 85 7.29 -21.46 10.52
CA TYR A 85 8.07 -22.48 11.21
C TYR A 85 8.19 -23.75 10.37
N MET A 86 9.36 -24.37 10.40
CA MET A 86 9.62 -25.66 9.76
C MET A 86 9.00 -26.82 10.55
N SER A 87 8.94 -28.01 9.93
CA SER A 87 8.51 -29.22 10.63
C SER A 87 9.51 -29.64 11.71
N PHE A 88 9.07 -30.42 12.70
CA PHE A 88 9.97 -30.94 13.75
C PHE A 88 11.10 -31.79 13.16
N GLU A 89 10.80 -32.61 12.16
CA GLU A 89 11.81 -33.45 11.48
C GLU A 89 12.88 -32.61 10.79
N GLU A 90 12.48 -31.50 10.19
CA GLU A 90 13.39 -30.58 9.55
C GLU A 90 14.23 -29.80 10.57
N TYR A 91 13.63 -29.41 11.70
CA TYR A 91 14.34 -28.80 12.82
C TYR A 91 15.40 -29.75 13.42
N LYS A 92 15.02 -31.01 13.67
CA LYS A 92 15.90 -32.07 14.17
C LYS A 92 17.06 -32.33 13.20
N ARG A 93 16.76 -32.38 11.90
CA ARG A 93 17.75 -32.55 10.84
C ARG A 93 18.74 -31.39 10.81
N ASN A 94 18.27 -30.14 10.85
CA ASN A 94 19.13 -28.95 10.84
C ASN A 94 20.06 -28.89 12.07
N GLN A 95 19.56 -29.22 13.25
CA GLN A 95 20.39 -29.24 14.46
C GLN A 95 21.47 -30.34 14.44
N SER A 96 21.25 -31.39 13.64
CA SER A 96 22.24 -32.46 13.43
C SER A 96 23.34 -32.07 12.42
N TYR A 97 23.03 -31.20 11.44
CA TYR A 97 24.00 -30.69 10.47
C TYR A 97 24.93 -29.60 11.03
N ASP A 98 24.44 -28.80 11.98
CA ASP A 98 25.26 -27.79 12.68
C ASP A 98 26.37 -28.39 13.57
N LYS A 99 26.32 -29.71 13.82
CA LYS A 99 27.36 -30.44 14.58
C LYS A 99 28.67 -30.64 13.79
N GLY A 100 28.75 -30.20 12.53
CA GLY A 100 29.80 -30.66 11.60
C GLY A 100 30.73 -29.62 10.95
N THR A 101 30.67 -28.32 11.27
CA THR A 101 31.31 -27.30 10.39
C THR A 101 32.31 -26.31 10.99
N THR A 102 32.65 -26.32 12.29
CA THR A 102 33.72 -25.46 12.82
C THR A 102 34.48 -26.08 14.01
N GLU A 103 35.80 -26.23 13.85
CA GLU A 103 36.77 -26.76 14.84
C GLU A 103 36.86 -25.94 16.15
N THR A 104 36.11 -24.84 16.30
CA THR A 104 36.13 -23.92 17.44
C THR A 104 34.84 -23.89 18.25
N THR A 105 33.91 -24.84 18.03
CA THR A 105 32.63 -24.88 18.74
C THR A 105 32.70 -25.89 19.88
N PRO A 106 32.38 -25.52 21.15
CA PRO A 106 32.33 -26.49 22.25
C PRO A 106 31.39 -27.65 21.90
N PRO A 107 31.67 -28.88 22.39
CA PRO A 107 30.95 -30.09 21.98
C PRO A 107 29.45 -29.88 22.15
N ALA A 108 28.73 -30.04 21.04
CA ALA A 108 27.28 -29.95 21.03
C ALA A 108 26.73 -30.99 22.02
N VAL A 109 26.21 -30.52 23.16
CA VAL A 109 25.53 -31.36 24.13
C VAL A 109 24.43 -32.11 23.38
N GLU A 110 24.50 -33.45 23.36
CA GLU A 110 23.45 -34.27 22.76
C GLU A 110 22.18 -34.10 23.57
N LYS A 111 21.33 -33.15 23.12
CA LYS A 111 20.01 -32.96 23.69
C LYS A 111 19.19 -34.22 23.46
N SER A 112 18.45 -34.64 24.48
CA SER A 112 17.48 -35.72 24.33
C SER A 112 16.36 -35.30 23.36
N GLU A 113 15.64 -36.26 22.78
CA GLU A 113 14.52 -35.95 21.89
C GLU A 113 13.44 -35.10 22.59
N GLU A 114 13.25 -35.30 23.88
CA GLU A 114 12.33 -34.51 24.70
C GLU A 114 12.77 -33.04 24.79
N GLN A 115 14.07 -32.80 24.98
CA GLN A 115 14.65 -31.45 24.99
C GLN A 115 14.55 -30.79 23.61
N LEU A 116 14.81 -31.53 22.53
CA LEU A 116 14.66 -31.03 21.17
C LEU A 116 13.22 -30.62 20.84
N LYS A 117 12.26 -31.42 21.30
CA LYS A 117 10.84 -31.13 21.13
C LYS A 117 10.42 -29.91 21.94
N ALA A 118 10.92 -29.76 23.17
CA ALA A 118 10.68 -28.58 23.99
C ALA A 118 11.24 -27.30 23.37
N ASP A 119 12.48 -27.36 22.83
CA ASP A 119 13.10 -26.24 22.12
C ASP A 119 12.30 -25.86 20.86
N TYR A 120 11.88 -26.86 20.07
CA TYR A 120 11.05 -26.65 18.89
C TYR A 120 9.72 -25.98 19.24
N GLN A 121 9.02 -26.46 20.27
CA GLN A 121 7.76 -25.86 20.73
C GLN A 121 7.96 -24.41 21.18
N THR A 122 9.06 -24.13 21.87
CA THR A 122 9.42 -22.77 22.30
C THR A 122 9.63 -21.87 21.07
N MET A 123 10.41 -22.33 20.09
CA MET A 123 10.62 -21.61 18.82
C MET A 123 9.30 -21.32 18.09
N VAL A 124 8.42 -22.31 17.96
CA VAL A 124 7.12 -22.15 17.29
C VAL A 124 6.24 -21.15 18.04
N ASN A 125 6.22 -21.21 19.37
CA ASN A 125 5.44 -20.29 20.20
C ASN A 125 5.98 -18.86 20.11
N ASP A 126 7.29 -18.68 20.12
CA ASP A 126 7.93 -17.37 19.96
C ASP A 126 7.61 -16.75 18.61
N GLU A 127 7.65 -17.52 17.51
CA GLU A 127 7.33 -17.00 16.18
C GLU A 127 5.84 -16.63 16.06
N LYS A 128 4.95 -17.42 16.66
CA LYS A 128 3.52 -17.08 16.76
C LYS A 128 3.31 -15.80 17.56
N ASN A 129 4.00 -15.64 18.69
CA ASN A 129 3.90 -14.44 19.51
C ASN A 129 4.41 -13.20 18.78
N ARG A 130 5.58 -13.28 18.13
CA ARG A 130 6.12 -12.19 17.30
C ARG A 130 5.17 -11.83 16.15
N SER A 131 4.58 -12.82 15.49
CA SER A 131 3.59 -12.59 14.43
C SER A 131 2.37 -11.83 14.95
N ARG A 132 1.86 -12.20 16.13
CA ARG A 132 0.75 -11.48 16.78
C ARG A 132 1.11 -10.06 17.15
N GLU A 133 2.30 -9.83 17.73
CA GLU A 133 2.77 -8.49 18.08
C GLU A 133 2.91 -7.60 16.83
N ARG A 134 3.46 -8.14 15.74
CA ARG A 134 3.54 -7.44 14.45
C ARG A 134 2.16 -7.10 13.92
N ALA A 135 1.22 -8.05 13.95
CA ALA A 135 -0.16 -7.84 13.53
C ALA A 135 -0.85 -6.74 14.35
N LEU A 136 -0.72 -6.76 15.68
CA LEU A 136 -1.26 -5.71 16.56
C LEU A 136 -0.67 -4.34 16.26
N ASN A 137 0.65 -4.25 16.08
CA ASN A 137 1.31 -2.99 15.72
C ASN A 137 0.82 -2.46 14.36
N SER A 138 0.67 -3.36 13.38
CA SER A 138 0.11 -3.02 12.06
C SER A 138 -1.33 -2.51 12.18
N LEU A 139 -2.16 -3.17 13.00
CA LEU A 139 -3.53 -2.77 13.26
C LEU A 139 -3.61 -1.37 13.86
N ILE A 140 -2.80 -1.06 14.88
CA ILE A 140 -2.76 0.28 15.49
C ILE A 140 -2.33 1.33 14.46
N LYS A 141 -1.30 1.04 13.68
CA LYS A 141 -0.84 1.95 12.61
C LYS A 141 -1.94 2.19 11.57
N SER A 142 -2.65 1.14 11.17
CA SER A 142 -3.75 1.23 10.20
C SER A 142 -4.90 2.12 10.68
N PHE A 143 -5.22 2.09 11.99
CA PHE A 143 -6.16 3.05 12.56
C PHE A 143 -5.65 4.49 12.50
N GLY A 144 -4.35 4.72 12.67
CA GLY A 144 -3.74 6.03 12.43
C GLY A 144 -4.04 6.56 11.02
N TRP A 145 -3.92 5.71 9.99
CA TRP A 145 -4.24 6.05 8.60
C TRP A 145 -5.73 6.34 8.35
N ILE A 146 -6.63 5.88 9.21
CA ILE A 146 -8.08 6.12 9.12
C ILE A 146 -8.47 7.35 9.93
N VAL A 147 -7.99 7.46 11.17
CA VAL A 147 -8.41 8.49 12.14
C VAL A 147 -7.81 9.86 11.81
N ILE A 148 -6.55 9.93 11.35
CA ILE A 148 -5.89 11.20 11.02
C ILE A 148 -6.59 11.96 9.86
N PRO A 149 -6.94 11.33 8.71
CA PRO A 149 -7.60 12.05 7.63
C PRO A 149 -9.08 12.38 7.92
N LEU A 150 -9.72 11.70 8.88
CA LEU A 150 -11.17 11.82 9.12
C LEU A 150 -11.61 13.26 9.48
N PRO A 151 -10.96 14.00 10.41
CA PRO A 151 -11.33 15.39 10.69
C PRO A 151 -11.19 16.30 9.47
N VAL A 152 -10.14 16.11 8.67
CA VAL A 152 -9.89 16.87 7.45
C VAL A 152 -10.99 16.57 6.42
N PHE A 153 -11.32 15.30 6.24
CA PHE A 153 -12.39 14.86 5.34
C PHE A 153 -13.73 15.49 5.73
N ILE A 154 -14.13 15.38 7.00
CA ILE A 154 -15.40 15.95 7.51
C ILE A 154 -15.43 17.48 7.28
N TYR A 155 -14.32 18.18 7.55
CA TYR A 155 -14.24 19.62 7.36
C TYR A 155 -14.44 20.03 5.89
N TYR A 156 -13.74 19.39 4.96
CA TYR A 156 -13.84 19.73 3.53
C TYR A 156 -15.13 19.19 2.88
N GLN A 157 -15.68 18.09 3.37
CA GLN A 157 -16.96 17.55 2.91
C GLN A 157 -18.10 18.54 3.20
N ARG A 158 -18.09 19.18 4.38
CA ARG A 158 -19.09 20.21 4.73
C ARG A 158 -19.01 21.44 3.83
N ARG A 159 -17.83 21.78 3.31
CA ARG A 159 -17.63 22.90 2.38
C ARG A 159 -18.09 22.63 0.96
N LEU A 160 -18.37 21.37 0.60
CA LEU A 160 -18.93 21.00 -0.70
C LEU A 160 -20.45 21.04 -0.74
N LYS A 161 -21.14 21.07 0.40
CA LYS A 161 -22.60 21.19 0.40
C LYS A 161 -22.98 22.57 -0.14
N PRO A 162 -23.70 22.64 -1.28
CA PRO A 162 -24.36 23.89 -1.63
C PRO A 162 -25.38 24.19 -0.53
N GLU A 163 -25.55 25.48 -0.20
CA GLU A 163 -26.72 25.93 0.56
C GLU A 163 -28.01 25.48 -0.13
#